data_AF-A0A3C1RLM1-F1
#
_entry.id   AF-A0A3C1RLM1-F1
#
_cell.length_a   1.000
_cell.length_b   1.000
_cell.length_c   1.000
_cell.angle_alpha   90.00
_cell.angle_beta   90.00
_cell.angle_gamma   90.00
#
_symmetry.space_group_name_H-M   'P 1'
#
loop_
_entity.id
_entity.type
_entity.pdbx_description
1 polymer ?
#
loop_
_entity_poly.entity_id
_entity_poly.type
_entity_poly.pdbx_seq_one_letter_code
_entity_poly.pdbx_strand_id
1 'polypeptide(L)'
;MPTINSTWDDLIIHCDGRYLTNAELKPLHQYVQTLNARTKTYEVLRVKSAGLIKQTLKKFMLSHPEIMEKHSKRCVYDMSMTLCLMSVALLRDDPHFFKESLMLWLANILAAHEKNTQCHQAYTYLQETLQEQLPSVCNQLLEPYMDIILEVLDTPPKLLANVQRGAA
;
A
#
# COMPACT_ATOMS: atom_id res chain seq x y z
N MET A 1 19.72 13.04 2.48
CA MET A 1 19.95 11.74 1.81
C MET A 1 18.70 10.92 2.04
N PRO A 2 18.05 10.34 1.02
CA PRO A 2 16.87 9.51 1.28
C PRO A 2 17.30 8.26 2.05
N THR A 3 16.79 8.06 3.27
CA THR A 3 17.04 6.83 4.03
C THR A 3 16.03 5.73 3.66
N ILE A 4 16.15 4.60 4.37
CA ILE A 4 15.33 3.41 4.13
C ILE A 4 13.87 3.60 4.53
N ASN A 5 13.58 4.51 5.48
CA ASN A 5 12.23 4.94 5.86
C ASN A 5 12.23 6.29 6.58
N SER A 6 11.06 6.93 6.62
CA SER A 6 10.84 8.23 7.26
C SER A 6 11.28 8.28 8.72
N THR A 7 11.11 7.19 9.49
CA THR A 7 11.57 7.13 10.88
C THR A 7 13.08 7.33 11.01
N TRP A 8 13.88 6.80 10.06
CA TRP A 8 15.32 7.04 10.01
C TRP A 8 15.67 8.47 9.63
N ASP A 9 14.96 9.04 8.65
CA ASP A 9 15.16 10.42 8.26
C ASP A 9 14.94 11.36 9.46
N ASP A 10 13.85 11.17 10.20
CA ASP A 10 13.50 11.98 11.37
C ASP A 10 14.57 11.88 12.46
N LEU A 11 15.00 10.66 12.81
CA LEU A 11 16.00 10.44 13.87
C LEU A 11 17.35 11.11 13.54
N ILE A 12 17.80 11.03 12.29
CA ILE A 12 19.06 11.65 11.86
C ILE A 12 18.97 13.18 11.88
N ILE A 13 17.83 13.74 11.51
CA ILE A 13 17.61 15.19 11.55
C ILE A 13 17.59 15.69 13.01
N HIS A 14 16.99 14.93 13.92
CA HIS A 14 16.77 15.37 15.31
C HIS A 14 17.95 15.10 16.26
N CYS A 15 18.94 14.32 15.83
CA CYS A 15 20.13 14.02 16.65
C CYS A 15 21.24 15.07 16.53
N ASP A 16 20.93 16.31 16.10
CA ASP A 16 21.86 17.41 15.80
C ASP A 16 23.08 17.49 16.75
N GLY A 17 24.25 17.10 16.24
CA GLY A 17 25.53 17.18 16.95
C GLY A 17 25.74 16.18 18.11
N ARG A 18 24.82 15.23 18.33
CA ARG A 18 24.90 14.24 19.42
C ARG A 18 24.71 12.81 18.93
N TYR A 19 25.18 11.87 19.75
CA TYR A 19 24.88 10.45 19.53
C TYR A 19 23.41 10.15 19.86
N LEU A 20 22.85 9.18 19.14
CA LEU A 20 21.52 8.63 19.45
C LEU A 20 21.55 7.90 20.79
N THR A 21 20.50 8.08 21.58
CA THR A 21 20.27 7.34 22.81
C THR A 21 19.78 5.91 22.52
N ASN A 22 19.83 5.04 23.52
CA ASN A 22 19.27 3.68 23.41
C ASN A 22 17.77 3.68 23.03
N ALA A 23 17.02 4.68 23.49
CA ALA A 23 15.60 4.82 23.15
C ALA A 23 15.43 5.18 21.68
N GLU A 24 16.25 6.09 21.16
CA GLU A 24 16.24 6.52 19.76
C GLU A 24 16.79 5.45 18.79
N LEU A 25 17.62 4.52 19.27
CA LEU A 25 18.06 3.36 18.49
C LEU A 25 17.00 2.25 18.42
N LYS A 26 15.97 2.27 19.27
CA LYS A 26 14.96 1.21 19.35
C LYS A 26 14.23 0.97 18.01
N PRO A 27 13.82 2.00 17.23
CA PRO A 27 13.23 1.79 15.92
C PRO A 27 14.15 1.06 14.94
N LEU A 28 15.48 1.19 15.07
CA LEU A 28 16.45 0.47 14.20
C LEU A 28 16.36 -1.02 14.46
N HIS A 29 16.44 -1.35 15.75
CA HIS A 29 16.41 -2.73 16.18
C HIS A 29 15.07 -3.37 15.78
N GLN A 30 13.96 -2.65 15.94
CA GLN A 30 12.65 -3.11 15.49
C GLN A 30 12.63 -3.34 13.97
N TYR A 31 13.09 -2.38 13.17
CA TYR A 31 13.17 -2.52 11.72
C TYR A 31 13.96 -3.76 11.31
N VAL A 32 15.16 -3.96 11.88
CA VAL A 32 16.02 -5.13 11.58
C VAL A 32 15.35 -6.43 12.04
N GLN A 33 14.73 -6.45 13.22
CA GLN A 33 14.03 -7.62 13.76
C GLN A 33 12.84 -8.05 12.88
N THR A 34 12.10 -7.12 12.30
CA THR A 34 10.94 -7.42 11.44
C THR A 34 11.32 -7.68 9.98
N LEU A 35 12.54 -7.32 9.55
CA LEU A 35 12.96 -7.37 8.15
C LEU A 35 12.77 -8.76 7.53
N ASN A 36 13.17 -9.83 8.22
CA ASN A 36 13.01 -11.20 7.69
C ASN A 36 11.55 -11.57 7.44
N ALA A 37 10.62 -11.16 8.32
CA ALA A 37 9.20 -11.41 8.15
C ALA A 37 8.66 -10.63 6.93
N ARG A 38 9.06 -9.37 6.79
CA ARG A 38 8.68 -8.50 5.67
C ARG A 38 9.23 -9.01 4.33
N THR A 39 10.48 -9.49 4.28
CA THR A 39 11.07 -10.12 3.09
C THR A 39 10.34 -11.42 2.71
N LYS A 40 9.98 -12.27 3.69
CA LYS A 40 9.20 -13.48 3.40
C LYS A 40 7.82 -13.14 2.84
N THR A 41 7.14 -12.14 3.41
CA THR A 41 5.85 -11.67 2.91
C THR A 41 5.97 -11.10 1.49
N TYR A 42 7.03 -10.33 1.21
CA TYR A 42 7.34 -9.86 -0.14
C TYR A 42 7.47 -11.03 -1.14
N GLU A 43 8.25 -12.06 -0.82
CA GLU A 43 8.41 -13.21 -1.72
C GLU A 43 7.11 -13.99 -1.91
N VAL A 44 6.31 -14.15 -0.84
CA VAL A 44 4.98 -14.77 -0.93
C VAL A 44 4.08 -13.98 -1.88
N LEU A 45 4.03 -12.65 -1.75
CA LEU A 45 3.25 -11.80 -2.65
C LEU A 45 3.77 -11.86 -4.09
N ARG A 46 5.09 -11.80 -4.29
CA ARG A 46 5.71 -11.89 -5.61
C ARG A 46 5.29 -13.16 -6.34
N VAL A 47 5.35 -14.31 -5.66
CA VAL A 47 4.98 -15.62 -6.22
C VAL A 47 3.47 -15.76 -6.41
N LYS A 48 2.65 -15.34 -5.44
CA LYS A 48 1.20 -15.60 -5.44
C LYS A 48 0.36 -14.51 -6.13
N SER A 49 0.91 -13.33 -6.38
CA SER A 49 0.20 -12.13 -6.90
C SER A 49 -0.73 -12.44 -8.07
N ALA A 50 -0.24 -13.09 -9.13
CA ALA A 50 -1.06 -13.41 -10.30
C ALA A 50 -2.29 -14.27 -9.95
N GLY A 51 -2.12 -15.24 -9.05
CA GLY A 51 -3.21 -16.10 -8.57
C GLY A 51 -4.22 -15.35 -7.69
N LEU A 52 -3.74 -14.46 -6.83
CA LEU A 52 -4.56 -13.61 -5.96
C LEU A 52 -5.40 -12.62 -6.80
N ILE A 53 -4.77 -11.95 -7.76
CA ILE A 53 -5.45 -11.01 -8.67
C ILE A 53 -6.52 -11.75 -9.48
N LYS A 54 -6.18 -12.91 -10.05
CA LYS A 54 -7.15 -13.71 -10.82
C LYS A 54 -8.39 -14.05 -9.99
N GLN A 55 -8.22 -14.41 -8.72
CA GLN A 55 -9.34 -14.77 -7.85
C GLN A 55 -10.13 -13.55 -7.39
N THR A 56 -9.44 -12.46 -7.07
CA THR A 56 -10.06 -11.16 -6.77
C THR A 56 -10.95 -10.70 -7.92
N LEU A 57 -10.43 -10.71 -9.16
CA LEU A 57 -11.17 -10.26 -10.33
C LEU A 57 -12.33 -11.20 -10.71
N LYS A 58 -12.26 -12.49 -10.35
CA LYS A 58 -13.42 -13.37 -10.44
C LYS A 58 -14.55 -12.94 -9.50
N LYS A 59 -14.24 -12.59 -8.24
CA LYS A 59 -15.22 -12.04 -7.30
C LYS A 59 -15.80 -10.73 -7.84
N PHE A 60 -14.92 -9.82 -8.30
CA PHE A 60 -15.33 -8.53 -8.84
C PHE A 60 -16.26 -8.65 -10.06
N MET A 61 -15.96 -9.54 -11.00
CA MET A 61 -16.78 -9.81 -12.20
C MET A 61 -18.22 -10.21 -11.89
N LEU A 62 -18.48 -10.85 -10.75
CA LEU A 62 -19.86 -11.22 -10.36
C LEU A 62 -20.71 -9.99 -10.01
N SER A 63 -20.07 -8.94 -9.49
CA SER A 63 -20.73 -7.69 -9.09
C SER A 63 -20.68 -6.58 -10.15
N HIS A 64 -19.66 -6.61 -11.01
CA HIS A 64 -19.39 -5.57 -12.01
C HIS A 64 -18.97 -6.19 -13.37
N PRO A 65 -19.84 -7.02 -14.00
CA PRO A 65 -19.51 -7.72 -15.24
C PRO A 65 -19.20 -6.77 -16.40
N GLU A 66 -19.89 -5.63 -16.47
CA GLU A 66 -19.73 -4.62 -17.52
C GLU A 66 -18.34 -3.96 -17.50
N ILE A 67 -17.77 -3.77 -16.31
CA ILE A 67 -16.41 -3.24 -16.16
C ILE A 67 -15.41 -4.31 -16.59
N MET A 68 -15.61 -5.55 -16.19
CA MET A 68 -14.68 -6.63 -16.51
C MET A 68 -14.66 -6.97 -18.01
N GLU A 69 -15.79 -6.87 -18.70
CA GLU A 69 -15.87 -7.04 -20.15
C GLU A 69 -15.00 -5.99 -20.87
N LYS A 70 -15.09 -4.72 -20.46
CA LYS A 70 -14.43 -3.60 -21.15
C LYS A 70 -13.00 -3.33 -20.69
N HIS A 71 -12.70 -3.58 -19.41
CA HIS A 71 -11.49 -3.08 -18.75
C HIS A 71 -10.64 -4.16 -18.05
N SER A 72 -10.95 -5.46 -18.21
CA SER A 72 -10.22 -6.56 -17.54
C SER A 72 -8.70 -6.45 -17.58
N LYS A 73 -8.09 -6.19 -18.75
CA LYS A 73 -6.63 -6.04 -18.89
C LYS A 73 -6.09 -4.91 -18.02
N ARG A 74 -6.82 -3.80 -17.94
CA ARG A 74 -6.46 -2.63 -17.14
C ARG A 74 -6.57 -2.94 -15.65
N CYS A 75 -7.65 -3.60 -15.22
CA CYS A 75 -7.82 -4.05 -13.84
C CYS A 75 -6.68 -4.97 -13.38
N VAL A 76 -6.27 -5.92 -14.22
CA VAL A 76 -5.11 -6.79 -13.94
C VAL A 76 -3.83 -5.97 -13.78
N TYR A 77 -3.57 -5.05 -14.70
CA TYR A 77 -2.39 -4.19 -14.66
C TYR A 77 -2.35 -3.33 -13.39
N ASP A 78 -3.42 -2.58 -13.11
CA ASP A 78 -3.47 -1.64 -11.99
C ASP A 78 -3.34 -2.37 -10.63
N MET A 79 -4.01 -3.51 -10.49
CA MET A 79 -3.93 -4.32 -9.26
C MET A 79 -2.55 -4.98 -9.11
N SER A 80 -1.92 -5.41 -10.21
CA SER A 80 -0.53 -5.93 -10.19
C SER A 80 0.46 -4.86 -9.75
N MET A 81 0.32 -3.65 -10.30
CA MET A 81 1.17 -2.52 -9.93
C MET A 81 0.98 -2.16 -8.45
N THR A 82 -0.26 -2.11 -7.97
CA THR A 82 -0.55 -1.79 -6.58
C THR A 82 0.03 -2.84 -5.62
N LEU A 83 -0.11 -4.14 -5.91
CA LEU A 83 0.52 -5.19 -5.10
C LEU A 83 2.05 -5.10 -5.12
N CYS A 84 2.66 -4.79 -6.26
CA CYS A 84 4.11 -4.62 -6.38
C CYS A 84 4.59 -3.45 -5.51
N LEU A 85 3.93 -2.30 -5.63
CA LEU A 85 4.22 -1.08 -4.88
C LEU A 85 4.05 -1.28 -3.37
N MET A 86 2.94 -1.92 -2.96
CA MET A 86 2.70 -2.30 -1.56
C MET A 86 3.81 -3.21 -1.03
N SER A 87 4.23 -4.20 -1.83
CA SER A 87 5.30 -5.12 -1.44
C SER A 87 6.64 -4.40 -1.24
N VAL A 88 6.96 -3.40 -2.07
CA VAL A 88 8.18 -2.59 -1.92
C VAL A 88 8.08 -1.69 -0.68
N ALA A 89 6.93 -1.06 -0.44
CA ALA A 89 6.74 -0.22 0.73
C ALA A 89 6.79 -1.03 2.05
N LEU A 90 6.33 -2.27 2.03
CA LEU A 90 6.48 -3.22 3.13
C LEU A 90 7.96 -3.43 3.52
N LEU A 91 8.87 -3.55 2.54
CA LEU A 91 10.30 -3.69 2.82
C LEU A 91 10.89 -2.44 3.49
N ARG A 92 10.31 -1.27 3.25
CA ARG A 92 10.69 -0.02 3.92
C ARG A 92 10.14 0.08 5.35
N ASP A 93 9.11 -0.69 5.71
CA ASP A 93 8.36 -0.51 6.97
C ASP A 93 7.75 0.89 7.06
N ASP A 94 7.38 1.46 5.90
CA ASP A 94 7.00 2.87 5.80
C ASP A 94 5.64 3.05 5.11
N PRO A 95 4.53 2.87 5.85
CA PRO A 95 3.19 3.12 5.33
C PRO A 95 2.98 4.58 4.93
N HIS A 96 3.67 5.54 5.58
CA HIS A 96 3.57 6.95 5.23
C HIS A 96 4.11 7.21 3.82
N PHE A 97 5.30 6.68 3.51
CA PHE A 97 5.85 6.72 2.15
C PHE A 97 4.87 6.13 1.12
N PHE A 98 4.22 5.01 1.45
CA PHE A 98 3.24 4.38 0.56
C PHE A 98 2.03 5.29 0.28
N LYS A 99 1.49 5.93 1.32
CA LYS A 99 0.37 6.87 1.19
C LYS A 99 0.76 8.07 0.32
N GLU A 100 1.80 8.80 0.72
CA GLU A 100 2.18 10.07 0.11
C GLU A 100 2.75 9.92 -1.30
N SER A 101 3.63 8.93 -1.51
CA SER A 101 4.38 8.83 -2.76
C SER A 101 3.62 8.10 -3.86
N LEU A 102 2.62 7.29 -3.50
CA LEU A 102 1.99 6.35 -4.43
C LEU A 102 0.46 6.48 -4.41
N MET A 103 -0.16 6.39 -3.24
CA MET A 103 -1.62 6.29 -3.19
C MET A 103 -2.33 7.61 -3.43
N LEU A 104 -1.82 8.74 -2.92
CA LEU A 104 -2.43 10.05 -3.19
C LEU A 104 -2.44 10.41 -4.68
N TRP A 105 -1.38 10.05 -5.40
CA TRP A 105 -1.35 10.21 -6.86
C TRP A 105 -2.41 9.34 -7.55
N LEU A 106 -2.56 8.09 -7.13
CA LEU A 106 -3.57 7.19 -7.71
C LEU A 106 -5.00 7.70 -7.45
N ALA A 107 -5.29 8.19 -6.25
CA ALA A 107 -6.61 8.79 -5.95
C ALA A 107 -6.93 9.96 -6.86
N ASN A 108 -5.98 10.86 -7.12
CA ASN A 108 -6.19 11.99 -8.03
C ASN A 108 -6.55 11.54 -9.45
N ILE A 109 -5.93 10.45 -9.94
CA ILE A 109 -6.24 9.89 -11.26
C ILE A 109 -7.62 9.24 -11.27
N LEU A 110 -7.93 8.39 -10.28
CA LEU A 110 -9.20 7.68 -10.22
C LEU A 110 -10.39 8.63 -10.00
N ALA A 111 -10.16 9.72 -9.27
CA ALA A 111 -11.09 10.83 -9.14
C ALA A 111 -11.42 11.48 -10.48
N ALA A 112 -10.40 11.82 -11.28
CA ALA A 112 -10.59 12.44 -12.59
C ALA A 112 -11.36 11.56 -13.58
N HIS A 113 -11.35 10.24 -13.36
CA HIS A 113 -12.07 9.27 -14.18
C HIS A 113 -13.38 8.77 -13.57
N GLU A 114 -13.78 9.27 -12.40
CA GLU A 114 -14.99 8.86 -11.66
C GLU A 114 -15.06 7.33 -11.44
N LYS A 115 -13.94 6.72 -11.06
CA LYS A 115 -13.82 5.25 -10.84
C LYS A 115 -13.63 4.82 -9.38
N ASN A 116 -13.63 5.76 -8.44
CA ASN A 116 -13.29 5.50 -7.04
C ASN A 116 -14.17 4.40 -6.42
N THR A 117 -15.49 4.44 -6.59
CA THR A 117 -16.39 3.47 -5.96
C THR A 117 -16.15 2.04 -6.47
N GLN A 118 -15.99 1.84 -7.78
CA GLN A 118 -15.78 0.49 -8.31
C GLN A 118 -14.36 -0.01 -8.02
N CYS A 119 -13.36 0.88 -8.02
CA CYS A 119 -12.02 0.56 -7.58
C CYS A 119 -12.00 0.17 -6.10
N HIS A 120 -12.66 0.93 -5.22
CA HIS A 120 -12.80 0.60 -3.80
C HIS A 120 -13.34 -0.82 -3.63
N GLN A 121 -14.45 -1.16 -4.30
CA GLN A 121 -15.01 -2.51 -4.25
C GLN A 121 -14.03 -3.60 -4.74
N ALA A 122 -13.29 -3.34 -5.83
CA ALA A 122 -12.29 -4.28 -6.33
C ALA A 122 -11.16 -4.52 -5.31
N TYR A 123 -10.74 -3.49 -4.57
CA TYR A 123 -9.72 -3.62 -3.53
C TYR A 123 -10.27 -4.20 -2.21
N THR A 124 -11.55 -4.04 -1.89
CA THR A 124 -12.20 -4.81 -0.82
C THR A 124 -12.14 -6.31 -1.12
N TYR A 125 -12.49 -6.73 -2.34
CA TYR A 125 -12.33 -8.14 -2.73
C TYR A 125 -10.88 -8.61 -2.73
N LEU A 126 -9.92 -7.71 -2.98
CA LEU A 126 -8.50 -8.03 -2.85
C LEU A 126 -8.15 -8.31 -1.40
N GLN A 127 -8.58 -7.47 -0.46
CA GLN A 127 -8.37 -7.64 0.98
C GLN A 127 -8.90 -9.00 1.45
N GLU A 128 -10.14 -9.35 1.10
CA GLU A 128 -10.72 -10.66 1.41
C GLU A 128 -9.88 -11.81 0.83
N THR A 129 -9.47 -11.70 -0.44
CA THR A 129 -8.68 -12.73 -1.11
C THR A 129 -7.30 -12.91 -0.47
N LEU A 130 -6.67 -11.83 0.00
CA LEU A 130 -5.43 -11.89 0.78
C LEU A 130 -5.67 -12.61 2.11
N GLN A 131 -6.71 -12.22 2.85
CA GLN A 131 -7.10 -12.81 4.13
C GLN A 131 -7.37 -14.32 4.01
N GLU A 132 -8.02 -14.76 2.93
CA GLU A 132 -8.35 -16.16 2.66
C GLU A 132 -7.13 -17.03 2.30
N GLN A 133 -6.11 -16.47 1.64
CA GLN A 133 -5.09 -17.27 0.92
C GLN A 133 -3.66 -17.08 1.38
N LEU A 134 -3.41 -16.05 2.18
CA LEU A 134 -2.11 -15.78 2.76
C LEU A 134 -2.06 -16.24 4.23
N PRO A 135 -0.87 -16.62 4.72
CA PRO A 135 -0.66 -16.83 6.15
C PRO A 135 -1.05 -15.59 6.97
N SER A 136 -1.52 -15.78 8.21
CA SER A 136 -1.96 -14.67 9.07
C SER A 136 -0.87 -13.61 9.28
N VAL A 137 0.39 -14.04 9.43
CA VAL A 137 1.55 -13.14 9.58
C VAL A 137 1.73 -12.24 8.36
N CYS A 138 1.49 -12.76 7.15
CA CYS A 138 1.54 -11.93 5.94
C CYS A 138 0.39 -10.92 5.94
N ASN A 139 -0.83 -11.35 6.30
CA ASN A 139 -1.98 -10.46 6.35
C ASN A 139 -1.80 -9.33 7.38
N GLN A 140 -1.29 -9.64 8.58
CA GLN A 140 -0.99 -8.63 9.61
C GLN A 140 0.03 -7.59 9.14
N LEU A 141 1.05 -8.01 8.38
CA LEU A 141 2.05 -7.11 7.83
C LEU A 141 1.52 -6.24 6.68
N LEU A 142 0.50 -6.71 5.96
CA LEU A 142 -0.08 -6.02 4.81
C LEU A 142 -1.26 -5.12 5.18
N GLU A 143 -1.90 -5.38 6.32
CA GLU A 143 -3.07 -4.67 6.82
C GLU A 143 -2.92 -3.14 6.77
N PRO A 144 -1.83 -2.52 7.30
CA PRO A 144 -1.69 -1.07 7.25
C PRO A 144 -1.69 -0.50 5.83
N TYR A 145 -1.18 -1.24 4.86
CA TYR A 145 -1.12 -0.81 3.45
C TYR A 145 -2.47 -1.00 2.75
N MET A 146 -3.19 -2.08 3.06
CA MET A 146 -4.54 -2.30 2.56
C MET A 146 -5.52 -1.25 3.10
N ASP A 147 -5.40 -0.90 4.37
CA ASP A 147 -6.20 0.16 5.00
C ASP A 147 -5.98 1.50 4.30
N ILE A 148 -4.73 1.85 3.99
CA ILE A 148 -4.41 3.06 3.21
C ILE A 148 -5.06 3.02 1.82
N ILE A 149 -5.01 1.89 1.11
CA ILE A 149 -5.63 1.77 -0.23
C ILE A 149 -7.13 2.05 -0.12
N LEU A 150 -7.81 1.43 0.84
CA LEU A 150 -9.25 1.59 1.02
C LEU A 150 -9.62 3.00 1.48
N GLU A 151 -8.93 3.56 2.48
CA GLU A 151 -9.14 4.92 2.98
C GLU A 151 -9.02 5.97 1.86
N VAL A 152 -7.98 5.84 1.03
CA VAL A 152 -7.70 6.78 -0.06
C VAL A 152 -8.75 6.69 -1.18
N LEU A 153 -9.32 5.51 -1.42
CA LEU A 153 -10.36 5.29 -2.41
C LEU A 153 -11.77 5.67 -1.93
N ASP A 154 -12.01 5.63 -0.62
CA ASP A 154 -13.27 6.06 0.00
C ASP A 154 -13.35 7.60 0.13
N THR A 155 -12.21 8.27 0.27
CA THR A 155 -12.14 9.72 0.46
C THR A 155 -12.54 10.49 -0.82
N PRO A 156 -13.51 11.42 -0.77
CA PRO A 156 -13.90 12.21 -1.93
C PRO A 156 -12.77 13.18 -2.37
N PRO A 157 -12.60 13.42 -3.69
CA PRO A 157 -11.42 14.07 -4.27
C PRO A 157 -11.13 15.51 -3.78
N LYS A 158 -12.14 16.19 -3.23
CA LYS A 158 -12.07 17.61 -2.85
C LYS A 158 -11.21 17.88 -1.61
N LEU A 159 -10.74 16.85 -0.90
CA LEU A 159 -9.91 17.00 0.31
C LEU A 159 -8.40 16.89 0.04
N LEU A 160 -7.98 16.25 -1.06
CA LEU A 160 -6.56 16.05 -1.37
C LEU A 160 -5.88 17.32 -1.93
N ALA A 161 -6.66 18.24 -2.52
CA ALA A 161 -6.16 19.53 -3.03
C ALA A 161 -5.68 20.48 -1.92
N ASN A 162 -6.11 20.28 -0.67
CA ASN A 162 -5.70 21.13 0.46
C ASN A 162 -4.38 20.70 1.09
N VAL A 163 -3.96 19.43 0.91
CA VAL A 163 -2.67 18.93 1.44
C VAL A 163 -1.49 19.56 0.69
N GLN A 164 -1.63 19.83 -0.62
CA GLN A 164 -0.59 20.50 -1.41
C GLN A 164 -0.50 22.02 -1.21
N ARG A 165 -1.49 22.65 -0.57
CA ARG A 165 -1.48 24.10 -0.30
C ARG A 165 -0.94 24.48 1.09
N GLY A 166 -0.75 23.50 1.98
CA GLY A 166 -0.24 23.72 3.34
C GLY A 166 1.28 23.60 3.48
N ALA A 167 2.00 23.26 2.40
CA ALA A 167 3.45 23.06 2.38
C ALA A 167 4.18 24.13 1.53
N ALA A 168 3.66 25.36 1.50
CA ALA A 168 4.28 26.53 0.88
C ALA A 168 4.78 27.50 1.95
#